data_AF-A0A1R2CJM3-F1
#
_entry.id   AF-A0A1R2CJM3-F1
#
_cell.length_a   1.000
_cell.length_b   1.000
_cell.length_c   1.000
_cell.angle_alpha   90.00
_cell.angle_beta   90.00
_cell.angle_gamma   90.00
#
_symmetry.space_group_name_H-M   'P 1'
#
loop_
_entity.id
_entity.type
_entity.pdbx_description
1 polymer ?
#
loop_
_entity_poly.entity_id
_entity_poly.type
_entity_poly.pdbx_seq_one_letter_code
_entity_poly.pdbx_strand_id
1 'polypeptide(L)'
;MENKRSRFESSIFTEEIITENDLPSYLLSLENQALSHIQNNDLQNALSSLKTSEEMMESISMQGGSLNSENIISILHNIAYCYQELGELKKQVIYIDACYFNAKTLKFIQGGISKTEDSIRKSKYIAKLALQYSSVLTALNKPKKALKFAYSAYIYSCRAINDTLEACKKHKQNLQYKVKKAKLSKSEKNRLSLVQRAMPILEVIESYLRKGDLQKVDMRSALGIKGYPEWISSINMSEFLKISTVKAADFTCGLGIQAEFTKDYLFYKIALLATSLYFLGARNQSLGNHNKGHRYSLSAKRFAGNFFSEKCPIFRELNENASKMSVENPDASENKGVKKIKRNKSLNYNIPKFNVHSSSFSKFSSVLV
;
A
#
# COMPACT_ATOMS: atom_id res chain seq x y z
N MET A 1 -9.12 36.71 36.21
CA MET A 1 -8.78 35.61 35.28
C MET A 1 -7.73 36.14 34.33
N GLU A 2 -6.46 35.83 34.62
CA GLU A 2 -5.29 36.42 33.96
C GLU A 2 -5.05 35.81 32.58
N ASN A 3 -4.94 36.70 31.61
CA ASN A 3 -4.72 36.42 30.21
C ASN A 3 -3.22 36.17 29.97
N LYS A 4 -2.75 34.92 30.13
CA LYS A 4 -1.38 34.52 29.79
C LYS A 4 -1.21 34.50 28.27
N ARG A 5 -0.93 35.66 27.68
CA ARG A 5 -0.34 35.77 26.34
C ARG A 5 1.06 35.13 26.38
N SER A 6 1.22 33.96 25.77
CA SER A 6 2.53 33.39 25.52
C SER A 6 3.29 34.33 24.58
N ARG A 7 4.35 34.97 25.10
CA ARG A 7 5.36 35.61 24.26
C ARG A 7 6.01 34.50 23.44
N PHE A 8 5.63 34.38 22.18
CA PHE A 8 6.47 33.73 21.19
C PHE A 8 7.74 34.58 21.11
N GLU A 9 8.83 34.07 21.68
CA GLU A 9 10.16 34.59 21.45
C GLU A 9 10.43 34.48 19.95
N SER A 10 10.42 35.63 19.27
CA SER A 10 10.95 35.76 17.93
C SER A 10 12.46 35.56 18.04
N SER A 11 12.92 34.31 17.98
CA SER A 11 14.33 34.00 17.81
C SER A 11 14.78 34.71 16.53
N ILE A 12 15.69 35.66 16.70
CA ILE A 12 16.37 36.35 15.61
C ILE A 12 17.04 35.26 14.77
N PHE A 13 16.47 34.97 13.61
CA PHE A 13 17.12 34.18 12.59
C PHE A 13 18.32 35.02 12.11
N THR A 14 19.50 34.76 12.66
CA THR A 14 20.72 35.10 11.95
C THR A 14 20.64 34.33 10.64
N GLU A 15 20.63 35.03 9.51
CA GLU A 15 20.69 34.46 8.17
C GLU A 15 22.05 33.73 8.00
N GLU A 16 22.19 32.57 8.63
CA GLU A 16 23.26 31.65 8.30
C GLU A 16 23.02 31.21 6.85
N ILE A 17 23.97 31.55 5.98
CA ILE A 17 23.96 31.11 4.59
C ILE A 17 24.19 29.60 4.62
N ILE A 18 23.10 28.83 4.55
CA ILE A 18 23.17 27.38 4.43
C ILE A 18 23.74 27.06 3.05
N THR A 19 24.90 26.40 2.99
CA THR A 19 25.47 25.99 1.71
C THR A 19 24.68 24.80 1.14
N GLU A 20 24.73 24.61 -0.18
CA GLU A 20 24.08 23.47 -0.85
C GLU A 20 24.56 22.11 -0.31
N ASN A 21 25.78 22.05 0.25
CA ASN A 21 26.34 20.85 0.84
C ASN A 21 25.76 20.52 2.23
N ASP A 22 25.35 21.54 2.99
CA ASP A 22 24.81 21.37 4.35
C ASP A 22 23.32 21.04 4.35
N LEU A 23 22.66 21.35 3.25
CA LEU A 23 21.23 21.20 3.06
C LEU A 23 20.68 19.80 3.36
N PRO A 24 21.26 18.68 2.87
CA PRO A 24 20.76 17.35 3.20
C PRO A 24 20.77 17.06 4.71
N SER A 25 21.82 17.50 5.40
CA SER A 25 21.97 17.35 6.85
C SER A 25 20.95 18.19 7.60
N TYR A 26 20.68 19.41 7.11
CA TYR A 26 19.70 20.31 7.71
C TYR A 26 18.25 19.79 7.53
N LEU A 27 17.88 19.34 6.33
CA LEU A 27 16.56 18.70 6.09
C LEU A 27 16.37 17.46 6.98
N LEU A 28 17.41 16.65 7.15
CA LEU A 28 17.37 15.49 8.05
C LEU A 28 17.19 15.90 9.51
N SER A 29 17.82 17.01 9.94
CA SER A 29 17.64 17.58 11.28
C SER A 29 16.19 18.00 11.52
N LEU A 30 15.59 18.74 10.58
CA LEU A 30 14.19 19.16 10.66
C LEU A 30 13.22 17.96 10.65
N GLU A 31 13.46 16.95 9.82
CA GLU A 31 12.66 15.72 9.81
C GLU A 31 12.72 15.01 11.18
N ASN A 32 13.92 14.87 11.76
CA ASN A 32 14.08 14.25 13.06
C ASN A 32 13.41 15.05 14.19
N GLN A 33 13.49 16.39 14.13
CA GLN A 33 12.78 17.27 15.06
C GLN A 33 11.26 17.07 14.94
N ALA A 34 10.73 17.05 13.72
CA ALA A 34 9.30 16.81 13.48
C ALA A 34 8.85 15.46 14.02
N LEU A 35 9.62 14.40 13.79
CA LEU A 35 9.32 13.06 14.31
C LEU A 35 9.36 13.01 15.84
N SER A 36 10.28 13.74 16.48
CA SER A 36 10.31 13.91 17.94
C SER A 36 9.05 14.60 18.45
N HIS A 37 8.61 15.69 17.81
CA HIS A 37 7.34 16.34 18.14
C HIS A 37 6.14 15.41 17.96
N ILE A 38 6.09 14.60 16.89
CA ILE A 38 5.03 13.59 16.69
C ILE A 38 5.01 12.56 17.81
N GLN A 39 6.19 12.05 18.23
CA GLN A 39 6.30 11.11 19.34
C GLN A 39 5.79 11.70 20.66
N ASN A 40 5.98 13.01 20.86
CA ASN A 40 5.48 13.77 22.01
C ASN A 40 4.02 14.26 21.84
N ASN A 41 3.34 13.83 20.76
CA ASN A 41 1.98 14.26 20.41
C ASN A 41 1.80 15.79 20.22
N ASP A 42 2.89 16.48 19.91
CA ASP A 42 2.94 17.93 19.64
C ASP A 42 2.83 18.19 18.13
N LEU A 43 1.64 17.94 17.61
CA LEU A 43 1.39 17.92 16.16
C LEU A 43 1.56 19.29 15.49
N GLN A 44 1.37 20.39 16.23
CA GLN A 44 1.51 21.74 15.68
C GLN A 44 2.97 22.10 15.43
N ASN A 45 3.86 21.82 16.39
CA ASN A 45 5.29 22.04 16.20
C ASN A 45 5.88 21.06 15.18
N ALA A 46 5.42 19.81 15.15
CA ALA A 46 5.77 18.87 14.09
C ALA A 46 5.42 19.41 12.71
N LEU A 47 4.20 19.93 12.54
CA LEU A 47 3.74 20.52 11.29
C LEU A 47 4.56 21.75 10.91
N SER A 48 4.92 22.60 11.88
CA SER A 48 5.80 23.75 11.66
C SER A 48 7.17 23.32 11.10
N SER A 49 7.85 22.36 11.74
CA SER A 49 9.15 21.86 11.26
C SER A 49 9.07 21.23 9.86
N LEU A 50 8.02 20.46 9.59
CA LEU A 50 7.79 19.85 8.28
C LEU A 50 7.50 20.90 7.20
N LYS A 51 6.78 21.96 7.55
CA LYS A 51 6.46 23.08 6.66
C LYS A 51 7.67 23.89 6.28
N THR A 52 8.54 24.21 7.24
CA THR A 52 9.85 24.81 6.98
C THR A 52 10.68 23.94 6.04
N SER A 53 10.63 22.61 6.21
CA SER A 53 11.32 21.68 5.31
C SER A 53 10.75 21.71 3.88
N GLU A 54 9.42 21.80 3.74
CA GLU A 54 8.73 21.94 2.45
C GLU A 54 9.11 23.24 1.72
N GLU A 55 9.05 24.39 2.41
CA GLU A 55 9.41 25.71 1.87
C GLU A 55 10.88 25.75 1.40
N MET A 56 11.77 25.11 2.17
CA MET A 56 13.17 25.00 1.81
C MET A 56 13.34 24.18 0.53
N MET A 57 12.72 22.98 0.45
CA MET A 57 12.73 22.15 -0.75
C MET A 57 12.18 22.89 -1.98
N GLU A 58 11.10 23.65 -1.84
CA GLU A 58 10.56 24.47 -2.92
C GLU A 58 11.57 25.50 -3.42
N SER A 59 12.23 26.21 -2.50
CA SER A 59 13.25 27.21 -2.81
C SER A 59 14.44 26.61 -3.60
N ILE A 60 14.90 25.43 -3.21
CA ILE A 60 15.98 24.69 -3.91
C ILE A 60 15.53 24.29 -5.31
N SER A 61 14.32 23.75 -5.43
CA SER A 61 13.77 23.36 -6.72
C SER A 61 13.62 24.55 -7.67
N MET A 62 13.23 25.73 -7.16
CA MET A 62 13.12 26.96 -7.95
C MET A 62 14.48 27.46 -8.46
N GLN A 63 15.55 27.20 -7.72
CA GLN A 63 16.93 27.51 -8.13
C GLN A 63 17.55 26.45 -9.05
N GLY A 64 16.80 25.39 -9.40
CA GLY A 64 17.28 24.29 -10.24
C GLY A 64 18.13 23.26 -9.49
N GLY A 65 18.18 23.32 -8.16
CA GLY A 65 18.86 22.34 -7.33
C GLY A 65 18.20 20.96 -7.38
N SER A 66 18.99 19.91 -7.16
CA SER A 66 18.48 18.53 -7.15
C SER A 66 17.97 18.14 -5.77
N LEU A 67 16.77 17.56 -5.70
CA LEU A 67 16.20 17.05 -4.45
C LEU A 67 16.15 15.53 -4.43
N ASN A 68 16.43 14.98 -3.25
CA ASN A 68 16.24 13.55 -2.99
C ASN A 68 14.73 13.22 -2.92
N SER A 69 14.26 12.32 -3.78
CA SER A 69 12.84 12.01 -3.88
C SER A 69 12.24 11.42 -2.60
N GLU A 70 13.07 10.72 -1.84
CA GLU A 70 12.74 10.09 -0.58
C GLU A 70 12.46 11.13 0.51
N ASN A 71 13.18 12.25 0.50
CA ASN A 71 12.93 13.38 1.39
C ASN A 71 11.60 14.07 1.05
N ILE A 72 11.34 14.32 -0.23
CA ILE A 72 10.07 14.90 -0.68
C ILE A 72 8.90 14.02 -0.23
N ILE A 73 8.98 12.71 -0.49
CA ILE A 73 7.90 11.79 -0.19
C ILE A 73 7.68 11.66 1.33
N SER A 74 8.74 11.56 2.13
CA SER A 74 8.65 11.45 3.60
C SER A 74 8.06 12.71 4.24
N ILE A 75 8.54 13.89 3.87
CA ILE A 75 8.02 15.17 4.38
C ILE A 75 6.54 15.33 4.03
N LEU A 76 6.15 15.16 2.77
CA LEU A 76 4.75 15.26 2.36
C LEU A 76 3.85 14.22 3.06
N HIS A 77 4.35 12.99 3.26
CA HIS A 77 3.62 11.94 3.97
C HIS A 77 3.41 12.29 5.45
N ASN A 78 4.44 12.81 6.10
CA ASN A 78 4.37 13.19 7.51
C ASN A 78 3.51 14.45 7.73
N ILE A 79 3.45 15.37 6.76
CA ILE A 79 2.47 16.46 6.79
C ILE A 79 1.04 15.91 6.68
N ALA A 80 0.79 14.98 5.76
CA ALA A 80 -0.50 14.30 5.64
C ALA A 80 -0.89 13.57 6.94
N TYR A 81 0.08 12.94 7.60
CA TYR A 81 -0.09 12.33 8.91
C TYR A 81 -0.55 13.34 9.96
N CYS A 82 0.16 14.47 10.12
CA CYS A 82 -0.21 15.50 11.09
C CYS A 82 -1.63 16.02 10.85
N TYR A 83 -2.01 16.27 9.59
CA TYR A 83 -3.38 16.70 9.29
C TYR A 83 -4.44 15.61 9.52
N GLN A 84 -4.09 14.32 9.40
CA GLN A 84 -4.98 13.24 9.77
C GLN A 84 -5.28 13.26 11.28
N GLU A 85 -4.23 13.33 12.11
CA GLU A 85 -4.38 13.31 13.57
C GLU A 85 -5.04 14.60 14.10
N LEU A 86 -4.88 15.74 13.41
CA LEU A 86 -5.59 16.98 13.69
C LEU A 86 -7.05 17.00 13.19
N GLY A 87 -7.49 16.00 12.43
CA GLY A 87 -8.84 15.95 11.85
C GLY A 87 -9.07 16.89 10.66
N GLU A 88 -8.02 17.47 10.09
CA GLU A 88 -8.08 18.43 8.98
C GLU A 88 -8.14 17.74 7.60
N LEU A 89 -9.24 17.02 7.35
CA LEU A 89 -9.41 16.16 6.15
C LEU A 89 -9.15 16.87 4.81
N LYS A 90 -9.52 18.16 4.71
CA LYS A 90 -9.32 18.96 3.49
C LYS A 90 -7.83 19.20 3.19
N LYS A 91 -7.00 19.45 4.21
CA LYS A 91 -5.56 19.63 4.03
C LYS A 91 -4.87 18.28 3.88
N GLN A 92 -5.28 17.28 4.67
CA GLN A 92 -4.82 15.90 4.52
C GLN A 92 -4.93 15.43 3.06
N VAL A 93 -6.07 15.67 2.39
CA VAL A 93 -6.29 15.20 1.03
C VAL A 93 -5.32 15.83 0.01
N ILE A 94 -4.92 17.09 0.21
CA ILE A 94 -3.98 17.80 -0.66
C ILE A 94 -2.59 17.15 -0.56
N TYR A 95 -2.15 16.88 0.67
CA TYR A 95 -0.84 16.28 0.92
C TYR A 95 -0.76 14.82 0.50
N ILE A 96 -1.82 14.03 0.69
CA ILE A 96 -1.87 12.66 0.16
C ILE A 96 -1.82 12.67 -1.38
N ASP A 97 -2.51 13.61 -2.04
CA ASP A 97 -2.49 13.74 -3.50
C ASP A 97 -1.08 14.04 -4.02
N ALA A 98 -0.41 15.03 -3.41
CA ALA A 98 0.96 15.40 -3.72
C ALA A 98 1.93 14.22 -3.47
N CYS A 99 1.79 13.52 -2.35
CA CYS A 99 2.60 12.35 -2.03
C CYS A 99 2.38 11.21 -3.04
N TYR A 100 1.12 10.94 -3.40
CA TYR A 100 0.77 9.92 -4.39
C TYR A 100 1.29 10.25 -5.79
N PHE A 101 1.22 11.52 -6.21
CA PHE A 101 1.78 11.99 -7.47
C PHE A 101 3.30 11.78 -7.52
N ASN A 102 4.01 12.30 -6.52
CA ASN A 102 5.48 12.18 -6.42
C ASN A 102 5.93 10.72 -6.32
N ALA A 103 5.22 9.90 -5.54
CA ALA A 103 5.49 8.47 -5.44
C ALA A 103 5.31 7.72 -6.77
N LYS A 104 4.56 8.26 -7.75
CA LYS A 104 4.44 7.67 -9.09
C LYS A 104 5.54 8.17 -10.02
N THR A 105 5.80 9.47 -10.04
CA THR A 105 6.66 10.14 -11.03
C THR A 105 8.13 10.01 -10.68
N LEU A 106 8.50 10.17 -9.41
CA LEU A 106 9.88 10.19 -8.99
C LEU A 106 10.48 8.78 -8.99
N LYS A 107 11.76 8.70 -9.36
CA LYS A 107 12.57 7.49 -9.23
C LYS A 107 13.25 7.56 -7.87
N PHE A 108 13.06 6.55 -7.04
CA PHE A 108 13.87 6.38 -5.85
C PHE A 108 15.33 6.23 -6.26
N ILE A 109 16.23 6.92 -5.56
CA ILE A 109 17.65 6.97 -5.90
C ILE A 109 18.23 5.57 -5.68
N GLN A 110 18.98 5.08 -6.69
CA GLN A 110 19.44 3.70 -6.79
C GLN A 110 20.65 3.41 -5.88
N GLY A 111 20.43 3.41 -4.57
CA GLY A 111 21.43 2.90 -3.61
C GLY A 111 21.46 1.38 -3.60
N GLY A 112 22.12 0.73 -4.58
CA GLY A 112 22.38 -0.72 -4.59
C GLY A 112 21.15 -1.65 -4.68
N ILE A 113 19.93 -1.10 -4.71
CA ILE A 113 18.67 -1.84 -4.81
C ILE A 113 18.44 -2.29 -6.25
N SER A 114 18.02 -3.55 -6.42
CA SER A 114 17.65 -4.05 -7.75
C SER A 114 16.40 -3.34 -8.29
N LYS A 115 16.33 -3.09 -9.61
CA LYS A 115 15.12 -2.49 -10.26
C LYS A 115 13.82 -3.22 -9.91
N THR A 116 13.87 -4.54 -9.77
CA THR A 116 12.70 -5.35 -9.41
C THR A 116 12.27 -5.13 -7.95
N GLU A 117 13.22 -5.06 -7.03
CA GLU A 117 12.95 -4.75 -5.62
C GLU A 117 12.36 -3.35 -5.47
N ASP A 118 12.93 -2.36 -6.17
CA ASP A 118 12.39 -1.00 -6.22
C ASP A 118 10.94 -0.96 -6.74
N SER A 119 10.65 -1.65 -7.86
CA SER A 119 9.30 -1.73 -8.43
C SER A 119 8.29 -2.34 -7.44
N ILE A 120 8.68 -3.40 -6.70
CA ILE A 120 7.83 -4.04 -5.70
C ILE A 120 7.54 -3.08 -4.54
N ARG A 121 8.57 -2.43 -3.99
CA ARG A 121 8.44 -1.48 -2.87
C ARG A 121 7.58 -0.29 -3.26
N LYS A 122 7.88 0.33 -4.41
CA LYS A 122 7.12 1.44 -4.98
C LYS A 122 5.65 1.07 -5.18
N SER A 123 5.37 -0.11 -5.75
CA SER A 123 3.99 -0.58 -5.96
C SER A 123 3.24 -0.80 -4.64
N LYS A 124 3.87 -1.40 -3.62
CA LYS A 124 3.26 -1.55 -2.28
C LYS A 124 2.93 -0.20 -1.65
N TYR A 125 3.86 0.75 -1.72
CA TYR A 125 3.70 2.07 -1.14
C TYR A 125 2.57 2.86 -1.82
N ILE A 126 2.56 2.89 -3.16
CA ILE A 126 1.49 3.53 -3.95
C ILE A 126 0.13 2.87 -3.67
N ALA A 127 0.08 1.54 -3.53
CA ALA A 127 -1.15 0.83 -3.20
C ALA A 127 -1.71 1.26 -1.83
N LYS A 128 -0.85 1.37 -0.80
CA LYS A 128 -1.24 1.86 0.53
C LYS A 128 -1.71 3.32 0.48
N LEU A 129 -0.95 4.21 -0.16
CA LEU A 129 -1.35 5.62 -0.36
C LEU A 129 -2.71 5.73 -1.06
N ALA A 130 -2.96 4.92 -2.10
CA ALA A 130 -4.23 4.93 -2.81
C ALA A 130 -5.42 4.48 -1.94
N LEU A 131 -5.21 3.55 -1.00
CA LEU A 131 -6.23 3.17 -0.01
C LEU A 131 -6.53 4.32 0.95
N GLN A 132 -5.48 4.93 1.52
CA GLN A 132 -5.60 6.08 2.43
C GLN A 132 -6.31 7.25 1.73
N TYR A 133 -5.93 7.53 0.48
CA TYR A 133 -6.55 8.56 -0.34
C TYR A 133 -8.04 8.25 -0.63
N SER A 134 -8.36 7.02 -1.02
CA SER A 134 -9.75 6.58 -1.21
C SER A 134 -10.59 6.76 0.06
N SER A 135 -9.99 6.50 1.23
CA SER A 135 -10.63 6.67 2.54
C SER A 135 -10.94 8.14 2.82
N VAL A 136 -9.96 9.05 2.74
CA VAL A 136 -10.21 10.48 3.00
C VAL A 136 -11.19 11.09 1.99
N LEU A 137 -11.12 10.70 0.71
CA LEU A 137 -12.08 11.15 -0.30
C LEU A 137 -13.50 10.67 -0.01
N THR A 138 -13.65 9.51 0.61
CA THR A 138 -14.95 9.03 1.09
C THR A 138 -15.46 9.91 2.21
N ALA A 139 -14.63 10.19 3.21
CA ALA A 139 -14.99 11.06 4.32
C ALA A 139 -15.37 12.49 3.85
N LEU A 140 -14.80 12.94 2.73
CA LEU A 140 -15.12 14.20 2.07
C LEU A 140 -16.32 14.11 1.08
N ASN A 141 -17.09 13.02 1.09
CA ASN A 141 -18.24 12.78 0.20
C ASN A 141 -17.90 12.89 -1.30
N LYS A 142 -16.72 12.41 -1.72
CA LYS A 142 -16.27 12.37 -3.14
C LYS A 142 -16.19 10.93 -3.67
N PRO A 143 -17.29 10.15 -3.71
CA PRO A 143 -17.26 8.70 -3.98
C PRO A 143 -16.73 8.34 -5.37
N LYS A 144 -16.97 9.17 -6.39
CA LYS A 144 -16.44 8.95 -7.75
C LYS A 144 -14.91 9.01 -7.79
N LYS A 145 -14.29 9.97 -7.09
CA LYS A 145 -12.83 10.06 -6.99
C LYS A 145 -12.30 8.92 -6.12
N ALA A 146 -12.95 8.64 -4.99
CA ALA A 146 -12.58 7.55 -4.09
C ALA A 146 -12.56 6.19 -4.82
N LEU A 147 -13.52 5.92 -5.71
CA LEU A 147 -13.53 4.70 -6.54
C LEU A 147 -12.29 4.61 -7.46
N LYS A 148 -11.85 5.72 -8.07
CA LYS A 148 -10.64 5.73 -8.92
C LYS A 148 -9.40 5.31 -8.13
N PHE A 149 -9.25 5.81 -6.91
CA PHE A 149 -8.13 5.46 -6.05
C PHE A 149 -8.24 4.04 -5.46
N ALA A 150 -9.44 3.56 -5.14
CA ALA A 150 -9.64 2.15 -4.78
C ALA A 150 -9.22 1.21 -5.93
N TYR A 151 -9.53 1.58 -7.17
CA TYR A 151 -9.08 0.83 -8.35
C TYR A 151 -7.56 0.90 -8.51
N SER A 152 -6.95 2.07 -8.32
CA SER A 152 -5.50 2.21 -8.33
C SER A 152 -4.82 1.32 -7.28
N ALA A 153 -5.34 1.30 -6.05
CA ALA A 153 -4.83 0.43 -4.98
C ALA A 153 -4.82 -1.05 -5.39
N TYR A 154 -5.92 -1.52 -6.01
CA TYR A 154 -6.02 -2.88 -6.54
C TYR A 154 -4.96 -3.15 -7.62
N ILE A 155 -4.82 -2.24 -8.59
CA ILE A 155 -3.84 -2.35 -9.69
C ILE A 155 -2.41 -2.45 -9.16
N TYR A 156 -2.01 -1.58 -8.24
CA TYR A 156 -0.66 -1.60 -7.68
C TYR A 156 -0.42 -2.77 -6.72
N SER A 157 -1.46 -3.25 -6.02
CA SER A 157 -1.36 -4.48 -5.22
C SER A 157 -1.08 -5.70 -6.11
N CYS A 158 -1.82 -5.83 -7.22
CA CYS A 158 -1.60 -6.88 -8.21
C CYS A 158 -0.19 -6.81 -8.81
N ARG A 159 0.27 -5.60 -9.16
CA ARG A 159 1.62 -5.37 -9.69
C ARG A 159 2.70 -5.81 -8.70
N ALA A 160 2.62 -5.39 -7.44
CA ALA A 160 3.59 -5.78 -6.41
C ALA A 160 3.70 -7.31 -6.26
N ILE A 161 2.58 -8.03 -6.36
CA ILE A 161 2.54 -9.49 -6.29
C ILE A 161 3.15 -10.13 -7.53
N ASN A 162 2.80 -9.66 -8.73
CA ASN A 162 3.34 -10.18 -9.98
C ASN A 162 4.85 -9.97 -10.09
N ASP A 163 5.34 -8.78 -9.76
CA ASP A 163 6.78 -8.47 -9.74
C ASP A 163 7.52 -9.37 -8.73
N THR A 164 6.91 -9.64 -7.57
CA THR A 164 7.45 -10.57 -6.56
C THR A 164 7.50 -12.01 -7.07
N LEU A 165 6.46 -12.46 -7.76
CA LEU A 165 6.41 -13.80 -8.35
C LEU A 165 7.45 -13.97 -9.45
N GLU A 166 7.61 -12.99 -10.34
CA GLU A 166 8.64 -13.01 -11.38
C GLU A 166 10.04 -13.06 -10.75
N ALA A 167 10.30 -12.21 -9.75
CA ALA A 167 11.55 -12.25 -9.00
C ALA A 167 11.80 -13.61 -8.35
N CYS A 168 10.76 -14.22 -7.75
CA CYS A 168 10.82 -15.53 -7.12
C CYS A 168 11.13 -16.64 -8.14
N LYS A 169 10.46 -16.63 -9.31
CA LYS A 169 10.69 -17.58 -10.41
C LYS A 169 12.13 -17.48 -10.92
N LYS A 170 12.63 -16.26 -11.16
CA LYS A 170 14.03 -16.02 -11.57
C LYS A 170 15.04 -16.52 -10.54
N HIS A 171 14.80 -16.25 -9.25
CA HIS A 171 15.67 -16.74 -8.17
C HIS A 171 15.68 -18.26 -8.07
N LYS A 172 14.51 -18.90 -8.21
CA LYS A 172 14.38 -20.37 -8.21
C LYS A 172 15.21 -20.99 -9.33
N GLN A 173 15.07 -20.48 -10.56
CA GLN A 173 15.79 -20.96 -11.73
C GLN A 173 17.31 -20.82 -11.57
N ASN A 174 17.78 -19.65 -11.11
CA ASN A 174 19.20 -19.39 -10.88
C ASN A 174 19.79 -20.35 -9.82
N LEU A 175 19.08 -20.59 -8.73
CA LEU A 175 19.53 -21.49 -7.68
C LEU A 175 19.51 -22.95 -8.13
N GLN A 176 18.48 -23.38 -8.87
CA GLN A 176 18.42 -24.74 -9.42
C GLN A 176 19.55 -25.03 -10.42
N TYR A 177 19.92 -24.05 -11.24
CA TYR A 177 21.07 -24.17 -12.14
C TYR A 177 22.38 -24.37 -11.37
N LYS A 178 22.58 -23.60 -10.29
CA LYS A 178 23.75 -23.75 -9.42
C LYS A 178 23.81 -25.10 -8.73
N VAL A 179 22.68 -25.61 -8.22
CA VAL A 179 22.59 -26.95 -7.61
C VAL A 179 23.10 -28.05 -8.54
N LYS A 180 22.81 -27.94 -9.85
CA LYS A 180 23.26 -28.92 -10.85
C LYS A 180 24.77 -28.85 -11.13
N LYS A 181 25.39 -27.68 -10.95
CA LYS A 181 26.80 -27.43 -11.32
C LYS A 181 27.77 -27.47 -10.15
N ALA A 182 27.32 -27.12 -8.94
CA ALA A 182 28.17 -26.93 -7.78
C ALA A 182 27.41 -27.16 -6.47
N LYS A 183 28.16 -27.39 -5.39
CA LYS A 183 27.61 -27.46 -4.02
C LYS A 183 27.21 -26.06 -3.57
N LEU A 184 25.92 -25.84 -3.28
CA LEU A 184 25.42 -24.56 -2.75
C LEU A 184 26.08 -24.21 -1.41
N SER A 185 26.42 -22.94 -1.25
CA SER A 185 26.78 -22.37 0.06
C SER A 185 25.60 -22.43 1.05
N LYS A 186 25.88 -22.34 2.35
CA LYS A 186 24.84 -22.29 3.40
C LYS A 186 23.84 -21.15 3.16
N SER A 187 24.33 -19.97 2.76
CA SER A 187 23.50 -18.81 2.41
C SER A 187 22.58 -19.09 1.21
N GLU A 188 23.09 -19.71 0.14
CA GLU A 188 22.27 -20.06 -1.03
C GLU A 188 21.23 -21.14 -0.72
N LYS A 189 21.55 -22.12 0.14
CA LYS A 189 20.57 -23.11 0.63
C LYS A 189 19.43 -22.43 1.38
N ASN A 190 19.74 -21.45 2.23
CA ASN A 190 18.72 -20.68 2.95
C ASN A 190 17.83 -19.87 1.97
N ARG A 191 18.43 -19.24 0.95
CA ARG A 191 17.69 -18.53 -0.10
C ARG A 191 16.78 -19.46 -0.90
N LEU A 192 17.26 -20.65 -1.25
CA LEU A 192 16.47 -21.66 -1.96
C LEU A 192 15.27 -22.11 -1.12
N SER A 193 15.48 -22.37 0.17
CA SER A 193 14.40 -22.71 1.10
C SER A 193 13.35 -21.59 1.23
N LEU A 194 13.79 -20.33 1.24
CA LEU A 194 12.88 -19.18 1.27
C LEU A 194 12.01 -19.12 0.01
N VAL A 195 12.62 -19.22 -1.16
CA VAL A 195 11.94 -19.23 -2.47
C VAL A 195 10.98 -20.42 -2.59
N GLN A 196 11.39 -21.60 -2.14
CA GLN A 196 10.55 -22.81 -2.15
C GLN A 196 9.30 -22.67 -1.27
N ARG A 197 9.40 -21.95 -0.14
CA ARG A 197 8.24 -21.67 0.73
C ARG A 197 7.34 -20.56 0.19
N ALA A 198 7.91 -19.55 -0.47
CA ALA A 198 7.14 -18.45 -1.05
C ALA A 198 6.33 -18.86 -2.29
N MET A 199 6.88 -19.77 -3.11
CA MET A 199 6.33 -20.10 -4.42
C MET A 199 4.89 -20.60 -4.40
N PRO A 200 4.48 -21.58 -3.55
CA PRO A 200 3.12 -22.08 -3.55
C PRO A 200 2.09 -20.99 -3.23
N ILE A 201 2.43 -20.07 -2.31
CA ILE A 201 1.58 -18.93 -1.95
C ILE A 201 1.38 -18.01 -3.15
N LEU A 202 2.47 -17.67 -3.83
CA LEU A 202 2.44 -16.77 -4.99
C LEU A 202 1.72 -17.42 -6.20
N GLU A 203 1.84 -18.74 -6.40
CA GLU A 203 1.14 -19.48 -7.46
C GLU A 203 -0.38 -19.51 -7.23
N VAL A 204 -0.83 -19.66 -5.97
CA VAL A 204 -2.26 -19.56 -5.62
C VAL A 204 -2.79 -18.17 -5.93
N ILE A 205 -2.05 -17.13 -5.56
CA ILE A 205 -2.46 -15.74 -5.85
C ILE A 205 -2.46 -15.49 -7.36
N GLU A 206 -1.46 -15.96 -8.10
CA GLU A 206 -1.41 -15.85 -9.56
C GLU A 206 -2.62 -16.53 -10.22
N SER A 207 -2.97 -17.75 -9.77
CA SER A 207 -4.16 -18.46 -10.25
C SER A 207 -5.42 -17.64 -10.02
N TYR A 208 -5.58 -17.05 -8.83
CA TYR A 208 -6.71 -16.18 -8.52
C TYR A 208 -6.74 -14.93 -9.42
N LEU A 209 -5.62 -14.24 -9.58
CA LEU A 209 -5.55 -13.02 -10.41
C LEU A 209 -5.86 -13.30 -11.88
N ARG A 210 -5.46 -14.47 -12.41
CA ARG A 210 -5.70 -14.85 -13.81
C ARG A 210 -7.08 -15.44 -14.06
N LYS A 211 -7.54 -16.33 -13.19
CA LYS A 211 -8.74 -17.16 -13.41
C LYS A 211 -9.94 -16.72 -12.58
N GLY A 212 -9.74 -15.86 -11.58
CA GLY A 212 -10.75 -15.53 -10.57
C GLY A 212 -11.12 -16.71 -9.67
N ASP A 213 -10.33 -17.79 -9.70
CA ASP A 213 -10.56 -19.01 -8.93
C ASP A 213 -9.39 -19.32 -8.01
N LEU A 214 -9.74 -19.66 -6.78
CA LEU A 214 -8.79 -20.07 -5.76
C LEU A 214 -8.73 -21.58 -5.79
N GLN A 215 -7.60 -22.12 -6.24
CA GLN A 215 -7.35 -23.54 -6.07
C GLN A 215 -7.40 -23.85 -4.57
N LYS A 216 -8.06 -24.95 -4.20
CA LYS A 216 -8.05 -25.48 -2.84
C LYS A 216 -6.64 -25.96 -2.52
N VAL A 217 -5.75 -25.04 -2.20
CA VAL A 217 -4.47 -25.34 -1.60
C VAL A 217 -4.68 -25.37 -0.11
N ASP A 218 -4.29 -26.46 0.53
CA ASP A 218 -4.22 -26.48 1.98
C ASP A 218 -3.15 -25.48 2.42
N MET A 219 -3.60 -24.27 2.72
CA MET A 219 -2.70 -23.19 3.10
C MET A 219 -1.99 -23.49 4.41
N ARG A 220 -2.51 -24.40 5.26
CA ARG A 220 -1.78 -24.91 6.42
C ARG A 220 -0.53 -25.66 6.00
N SER A 221 -0.61 -26.45 4.93
CA SER A 221 0.54 -27.14 4.33
C SER A 221 1.46 -26.18 3.58
N ALA A 222 0.92 -25.24 2.80
CA ALA A 222 1.72 -24.28 2.02
C ALA A 222 2.50 -23.28 2.90
N LEU A 223 1.90 -22.84 4.00
CA LEU A 223 2.53 -21.95 4.98
C LEU A 223 3.48 -22.71 5.92
N GLY A 224 3.42 -24.04 5.95
CA GLY A 224 4.07 -24.87 6.94
C GLY A 224 3.41 -24.75 8.32
N ILE A 225 3.46 -25.83 9.09
CA ILE A 225 2.79 -26.01 10.39
C ILE A 225 3.18 -24.93 11.43
N LYS A 226 4.27 -24.19 11.22
CA LYS A 226 4.75 -23.12 12.11
C LYS A 226 4.15 -21.76 11.75
N GLY A 227 3.17 -21.33 12.55
CA GLY A 227 2.81 -19.94 12.89
C GLY A 227 2.46 -18.98 11.74
N TYR A 228 1.31 -18.32 11.86
CA TYR A 228 1.09 -17.03 11.21
C TYR A 228 2.06 -16.00 11.83
N PRO A 229 2.55 -15.02 11.05
CA PRO A 229 3.15 -13.83 11.64
C PRO A 229 2.28 -13.23 12.75
N GLU A 230 2.89 -12.88 13.88
CA GLU A 230 2.16 -12.43 15.08
C GLU A 230 1.30 -11.19 14.78
N TRP A 231 1.81 -10.26 13.98
CA TRP A 231 1.11 -9.02 13.61
C TRP A 231 -0.20 -9.27 12.81
N ILE A 232 -0.36 -10.43 12.17
CA ILE A 232 -1.61 -10.76 11.45
C ILE A 232 -2.75 -10.98 12.42
N SER A 233 -2.45 -11.39 13.66
CA SER A 233 -3.49 -11.59 14.68
C SER A 233 -4.06 -10.28 15.20
N SER A 234 -3.35 -9.16 15.03
CA SER A 234 -3.78 -7.83 15.48
C SER A 234 -4.29 -6.94 14.35
N ILE A 235 -3.85 -7.17 13.10
CA ILE A 235 -4.15 -6.25 11.99
C ILE A 235 -5.64 -6.21 11.62
N ASN A 236 -6.18 -5.00 11.61
CA ASN A 236 -7.52 -4.66 11.10
C ASN A 236 -7.43 -3.90 9.77
N MET A 237 -8.56 -3.70 9.06
CA MET A 237 -8.52 -2.91 7.82
C MET A 237 -8.17 -1.45 8.08
N SER A 238 -8.57 -0.89 9.23
CA SER A 238 -8.35 0.51 9.56
C SER A 238 -6.87 0.89 9.67
N GLU A 239 -6.00 -0.04 10.05
CA GLU A 239 -4.54 0.13 10.08
C GLU A 239 -3.96 0.43 8.69
N PHE A 240 -4.55 -0.08 7.60
CA PHE A 240 -4.14 0.26 6.24
C PHE A 240 -4.61 1.65 5.81
N LEU A 241 -5.61 2.21 6.49
CA LEU A 241 -6.20 3.51 6.20
C LEU A 241 -5.60 4.63 7.06
N LYS A 242 -5.05 4.27 8.24
CA LYS A 242 -4.27 5.18 9.05
C LYS A 242 -2.93 5.46 8.37
N ILE A 243 -2.56 6.73 8.31
CA ILE A 243 -1.24 7.17 7.90
C ILE A 243 -0.32 6.90 9.08
N SER A 244 0.87 6.39 8.78
CA SER A 244 1.91 6.14 9.76
C SER A 244 3.10 7.01 9.38
N THR A 245 3.80 7.60 10.34
CA THR A 245 5.03 8.34 10.04
C THR A 245 6.01 7.47 9.27
N VAL A 246 6.73 8.08 8.33
CA VAL A 246 7.78 7.45 7.53
C VAL A 246 9.05 8.29 7.58
N LYS A 247 10.20 7.65 7.46
CA LYS A 247 11.50 8.30 7.29
C LYS A 247 11.94 8.22 5.84
N ALA A 248 12.73 9.18 5.36
CA ALA A 248 13.40 9.06 4.06
C ALA A 248 14.17 7.72 3.93
N ALA A 249 14.81 7.28 5.02
CA ALA A 249 15.53 6.01 5.08
C ALA A 249 14.64 4.77 4.87
N ASP A 250 13.33 4.84 5.13
CA ASP A 250 12.41 3.72 4.90
C ASP A 250 12.21 3.42 3.41
N PHE A 251 12.59 4.35 2.53
CA PHE A 251 12.57 4.21 1.08
C PHE A 251 13.93 3.76 0.50
N THR A 252 15.03 3.97 1.22
CA THR A 252 16.37 3.54 0.80
C THR A 252 16.84 2.25 1.49
N CYS A 253 16.29 1.90 2.65
CA CYS A 253 16.65 0.67 3.37
C CYS A 253 16.10 -0.57 2.65
N GLY A 254 16.89 -1.11 1.72
CA GLY A 254 16.62 -2.39 1.09
C GLY A 254 17.02 -3.52 2.02
N LEU A 255 16.05 -4.19 2.65
CA LEU A 255 16.27 -5.51 3.26
C LEU A 255 16.64 -6.59 2.21
N GLY A 256 16.69 -6.18 0.93
CA GLY A 256 16.99 -7.01 -0.22
C GLY A 256 15.73 -7.71 -0.73
N ILE A 257 15.77 -8.09 -2.01
CA ILE A 257 14.70 -8.85 -2.66
C ILE A 257 14.27 -10.13 -1.90
N GLN A 258 15.15 -10.70 -1.07
CA GLN A 258 14.82 -11.86 -0.24
C GLN A 258 13.74 -11.53 0.81
N ALA A 259 13.73 -10.33 1.37
CA ALA A 259 12.70 -9.91 2.30
C ALA A 259 11.30 -10.02 1.68
N GLU A 260 11.16 -9.73 0.38
CA GLU A 260 9.87 -9.83 -0.33
C GLU A 260 9.33 -11.26 -0.46
N PHE A 261 10.17 -12.27 -0.24
CA PHE A 261 9.81 -13.70 -0.23
C PHE A 261 9.49 -14.23 1.18
N THR A 262 9.67 -13.42 2.22
CA THR A 262 9.31 -13.81 3.59
C THR A 262 7.79 -13.84 3.76
N LYS A 263 7.32 -14.60 4.76
CA LYS A 263 5.89 -14.68 5.08
C LYS A 263 5.30 -13.30 5.36
N ASP A 264 5.99 -12.46 6.12
CA ASP A 264 5.54 -11.12 6.50
C ASP A 264 5.20 -10.28 5.28
N TYR A 265 6.14 -10.16 4.35
CA TYR A 265 5.93 -9.36 3.16
C TYR A 265 4.95 -9.98 2.17
N LEU A 266 4.76 -11.30 2.16
CA LEU A 266 3.72 -11.95 1.35
C LEU A 266 2.33 -11.68 1.95
N PHE A 267 2.16 -11.84 3.25
CA PHE A 267 0.90 -11.57 3.94
C PHE A 267 0.52 -10.09 3.90
N TYR A 268 1.51 -9.19 3.97
CA TYR A 268 1.27 -7.76 3.77
C TYR A 268 0.65 -7.48 2.39
N LYS A 269 1.18 -8.09 1.32
CA LYS A 269 0.63 -7.94 -0.05
C LYS A 269 -0.76 -8.56 -0.19
N ILE A 270 -0.99 -9.71 0.44
CA ILE A 270 -2.31 -10.36 0.48
C ILE A 270 -3.33 -9.46 1.18
N ALA A 271 -2.97 -8.88 2.33
CA ALA A 271 -3.83 -7.95 3.06
C ALA A 271 -4.12 -6.69 2.22
N LEU A 272 -3.11 -6.10 1.56
CA LEU A 272 -3.28 -4.98 0.63
C LEU A 272 -4.28 -5.30 -0.50
N LEU A 273 -4.16 -6.47 -1.10
CA LEU A 273 -5.05 -6.92 -2.18
C LEU A 273 -6.47 -7.17 -1.67
N ALA A 274 -6.64 -7.80 -0.51
CA ALA A 274 -7.95 -8.04 0.10
C ALA A 274 -8.66 -6.72 0.44
N THR A 275 -7.95 -5.78 1.08
CA THR A 275 -8.48 -4.47 1.45
C THR A 275 -8.84 -3.64 0.21
N SER A 276 -8.01 -3.66 -0.85
CA SER A 276 -8.32 -2.94 -2.09
C SER A 276 -9.52 -3.51 -2.84
N LEU A 277 -9.71 -4.83 -2.87
CA LEU A 277 -10.92 -5.46 -3.40
C LEU A 277 -12.16 -5.04 -2.60
N TYR A 278 -12.06 -5.02 -1.27
CA TYR A 278 -13.16 -4.57 -0.42
C TYR A 278 -13.54 -3.11 -0.68
N PHE A 279 -12.54 -2.22 -0.76
CA PHE A 279 -12.76 -0.82 -1.09
C PHE A 279 -13.41 -0.65 -2.46
N LEU A 280 -12.98 -1.40 -3.47
CA LEU A 280 -13.69 -1.43 -4.75
C LEU A 280 -15.16 -1.82 -4.60
N GLY A 281 -15.46 -2.82 -3.77
CA GLY A 281 -16.82 -3.24 -3.45
C GLY A 281 -17.66 -2.12 -2.85
N ALA A 282 -17.21 -1.60 -1.72
CA ALA A 282 -17.87 -0.53 -0.97
C ALA A 282 -18.09 0.74 -1.82
N ARG A 283 -17.08 1.15 -2.62
CA ARG A 283 -17.21 2.35 -3.47
C ARG A 283 -18.19 2.16 -4.62
N ASN A 284 -18.25 0.98 -5.23
CA ASN A 284 -19.25 0.71 -6.27
C ASN A 284 -20.67 0.76 -5.69
N GLN A 285 -20.90 0.22 -4.50
CA GLN A 285 -22.21 0.32 -3.82
C GLN A 285 -22.60 1.76 -3.51
N SER A 286 -21.67 2.58 -2.98
CA SER A 286 -21.94 4.00 -2.71
C SER A 286 -22.32 4.82 -3.96
N LEU A 287 -22.08 4.27 -5.15
CA LEU A 287 -22.44 4.86 -6.44
C LEU A 287 -23.67 4.19 -7.08
N GLY A 288 -24.42 3.36 -6.34
CA GLY A 288 -25.59 2.63 -6.83
C GLY A 288 -25.27 1.36 -7.63
N ASN A 289 -24.00 1.00 -7.82
CA ASN A 289 -23.60 -0.19 -8.56
C ASN A 289 -23.60 -1.44 -7.65
N HIS A 290 -24.72 -1.74 -6.99
CA HIS A 290 -24.81 -2.76 -5.94
C HIS A 290 -24.31 -4.15 -6.38
N ASN A 291 -24.72 -4.62 -7.56
CA ASN A 291 -24.29 -5.92 -8.11
C ASN A 291 -22.77 -6.01 -8.33
N LYS A 292 -22.15 -4.92 -8.77
CA LYS A 292 -20.70 -4.86 -8.98
C LYS A 292 -19.98 -4.77 -7.64
N GLY A 293 -20.49 -3.95 -6.71
CA GLY A 293 -19.93 -3.83 -5.38
C GLY A 293 -19.97 -5.13 -4.59
N HIS A 294 -21.13 -5.81 -4.56
CA HIS A 294 -21.29 -7.10 -3.90
C HIS A 294 -20.33 -8.16 -4.44
N ARG A 295 -20.13 -8.23 -5.77
CA ARG A 295 -19.15 -9.15 -6.38
C ARG A 295 -17.73 -8.92 -5.86
N TYR A 296 -17.27 -7.67 -5.78
CA TYR A 296 -15.94 -7.37 -5.26
C TYR A 296 -15.80 -7.68 -3.77
N SER A 297 -16.82 -7.38 -2.96
CA SER A 297 -16.80 -7.70 -1.52
C SER A 297 -16.78 -9.21 -1.28
N LEU A 298 -17.54 -9.99 -2.06
CA LEU A 298 -17.44 -11.45 -2.04
C LEU A 298 -16.07 -11.94 -2.51
N SER A 299 -15.49 -11.34 -3.55
CA SER A 299 -14.13 -11.63 -4.01
C SER A 299 -13.10 -11.36 -2.91
N ALA A 300 -13.20 -10.23 -2.20
CA ALA A 300 -12.33 -9.89 -1.07
C ALA A 300 -12.43 -10.93 0.05
N LYS A 301 -13.66 -11.27 0.48
CA LYS A 301 -13.93 -12.31 1.49
C LYS A 301 -13.36 -13.66 1.06
N ARG A 302 -13.66 -14.12 -0.16
CA ARG A 302 -13.19 -15.42 -0.68
C ARG A 302 -11.66 -15.46 -0.76
N PHE A 303 -11.05 -14.40 -1.28
CA PHE A 303 -9.61 -14.26 -1.35
C PHE A 303 -8.98 -14.32 0.05
N ALA A 304 -9.40 -13.43 0.95
CA ALA A 304 -8.90 -13.36 2.31
C ALA A 304 -9.08 -14.68 3.09
N GLY A 305 -10.22 -15.35 2.95
CA GLY A 305 -10.51 -16.60 3.65
C GLY A 305 -9.66 -17.80 3.24
N ASN A 306 -8.88 -17.69 2.15
CA ASN A 306 -7.88 -18.70 1.83
C ASN A 306 -6.59 -18.48 2.63
N PHE A 307 -6.26 -17.25 2.99
CA PHE A 307 -4.98 -16.92 3.60
C PHE A 307 -5.08 -16.67 5.11
N PHE A 308 -6.17 -16.09 5.58
CA PHE A 308 -6.35 -15.68 6.96
C PHE A 308 -7.27 -16.66 7.72
N SER A 309 -6.97 -16.88 8.99
CA SER A 309 -7.87 -17.64 9.87
C SER A 309 -9.15 -16.86 10.15
N GLU A 310 -10.23 -17.56 10.53
CA GLU A 310 -11.50 -16.92 10.90
C GLU A 310 -11.37 -15.96 12.10
N LYS A 311 -10.37 -16.17 12.94
CA LYS A 311 -10.06 -15.32 14.10
C LYS A 311 -9.28 -14.04 13.73
N CYS A 312 -8.75 -13.95 12.50
CA CYS A 312 -7.98 -12.80 12.07
C CYS A 312 -8.91 -11.57 11.91
N PRO A 313 -8.60 -10.42 12.55
CA PRO A 313 -9.50 -9.27 12.57
C PRO A 313 -9.85 -8.76 11.18
N ILE A 314 -8.87 -8.64 10.28
CA ILE A 314 -9.12 -8.23 8.89
C ILE A 314 -10.13 -9.13 8.17
N PHE A 315 -10.05 -10.45 8.37
CA PHE A 315 -10.97 -11.38 7.73
C PHE A 315 -12.37 -11.30 8.33
N ARG A 316 -12.47 -11.17 9.66
CA ARG A 316 -13.75 -10.98 10.35
C ARG A 316 -14.46 -9.73 9.82
N GLU A 317 -13.76 -8.60 9.72
CA GLU A 317 -14.33 -7.36 9.18
C GLU A 317 -14.77 -7.50 7.72
N LEU A 318 -13.96 -8.16 6.88
CA LEU A 318 -14.34 -8.45 5.49
C LEU A 318 -15.59 -9.34 5.41
N ASN A 319 -15.69 -10.33 6.30
CA ASN A 319 -16.82 -11.26 6.36
C ASN A 319 -18.12 -10.56 6.81
N GLU A 320 -18.05 -9.77 7.87
CA GLU A 320 -19.17 -8.98 8.40
C GLU A 320 -19.67 -7.99 7.35
N ASN A 321 -18.76 -7.23 6.74
CA ASN A 321 -19.15 -6.22 5.75
C ASN A 321 -19.71 -6.84 4.48
N ALA A 322 -19.15 -7.96 4.00
CA ALA A 322 -19.72 -8.69 2.86
C ALA A 322 -21.13 -9.22 3.14
N SER A 323 -21.42 -9.58 4.40
CA SER A 323 -22.73 -10.08 4.82
C SER A 323 -23.76 -8.95 4.90
N LYS A 324 -23.41 -7.80 5.50
CA LYS A 324 -24.27 -6.60 5.53
C LYS A 324 -24.72 -6.18 4.12
N MET A 325 -23.79 -6.19 3.18
CA MET A 325 -24.03 -5.85 1.77
C MET A 325 -24.98 -6.80 1.02
N SER A 326 -25.29 -7.98 1.57
CA SER A 326 -26.25 -8.92 0.97
C SER A 326 -27.69 -8.68 1.42
N VAL A 327 -27.88 -8.08 2.60
CA VAL A 327 -29.20 -7.84 3.20
C VAL A 327 -29.87 -6.61 2.58
N GLU A 328 -29.09 -5.59 2.24
CA GLU A 328 -29.58 -4.32 1.70
C GLU A 328 -30.11 -4.40 0.25
N ASN A 329 -30.14 -5.59 -0.37
CA ASN A 329 -30.56 -5.75 -1.76
C ASN A 329 -31.48 -6.96 -1.97
N PRO A 330 -32.65 -7.02 -1.29
CA PRO A 330 -33.56 -8.16 -1.34
C PRO A 330 -34.12 -8.42 -2.74
N ASP A 331 -34.32 -7.36 -3.53
CA ASP A 331 -34.88 -7.43 -4.90
C ASP A 331 -34.01 -8.20 -5.90
N ALA A 332 -32.71 -8.37 -5.61
CA ALA A 332 -31.82 -9.19 -6.44
C ALA A 332 -32.04 -10.70 -6.22
N SER A 333 -32.74 -11.10 -5.16
CA SER A 333 -32.95 -12.50 -4.78
C SER A 333 -34.32 -13.07 -5.21
N GLU A 334 -35.34 -12.22 -5.37
CA GLU A 334 -36.71 -12.69 -5.63
C GLU A 334 -37.03 -12.97 -7.11
N ASN A 335 -36.25 -12.45 -8.07
CA ASN A 335 -36.50 -12.69 -9.50
C ASN A 335 -35.84 -13.95 -10.09
N LYS A 336 -35.46 -14.92 -9.25
CA LYS A 336 -35.02 -16.25 -9.71
C LYS A 336 -36.04 -17.31 -9.32
N GLY A 337 -37.08 -17.42 -10.13
CA GLY A 337 -37.89 -18.62 -10.22
C GLY A 337 -36.96 -19.85 -10.24
N VAL A 338 -37.17 -20.73 -9.25
CA VAL A 338 -36.32 -21.85 -8.87
C VAL A 338 -36.26 -22.89 -10.00
N LYS A 339 -35.48 -22.63 -11.05
CA LYS A 339 -34.91 -23.71 -11.87
C LYS A 339 -33.68 -24.21 -11.13
N LYS A 340 -33.69 -25.47 -10.66
CA LYS A 340 -32.54 -26.17 -10.05
C LYS A 340 -31.29 -25.94 -10.91
N ILE A 341 -30.48 -24.95 -10.56
CA ILE A 341 -29.19 -24.70 -11.23
C ILE A 341 -28.27 -25.83 -10.78
N LYS A 342 -28.01 -26.77 -11.69
CA LYS A 342 -26.94 -27.77 -11.55
C LYS A 342 -25.65 -27.03 -11.12
N ARG A 343 -25.11 -27.43 -9.97
CA ARG A 343 -24.00 -26.80 -9.21
C ARG A 343 -22.63 -26.69 -9.93
N ASN A 344 -22.56 -26.85 -11.25
CA ASN A 344 -21.31 -27.04 -12.00
C ASN A 344 -20.95 -25.93 -13.02
N LYS A 345 -21.54 -24.73 -12.94
CA LYS A 345 -20.98 -23.57 -13.66
C LYS A 345 -20.27 -22.68 -12.67
N SER A 346 -18.93 -22.72 -12.69
CA SER A 346 -18.06 -21.72 -12.08
C SER A 346 -18.62 -20.34 -12.38
N LEU A 347 -19.08 -19.62 -11.34
CA LEU A 347 -19.51 -18.23 -11.46
C LEU A 347 -18.35 -17.45 -12.08
N ASN A 348 -18.51 -17.06 -13.34
CA ASN A 348 -17.48 -16.33 -14.08
C ASN A 348 -17.51 -14.88 -13.59
N TYR A 349 -16.80 -14.62 -12.48
CA TYR A 349 -16.64 -13.27 -11.98
C TYR A 349 -15.78 -12.52 -12.99
N ASN A 350 -16.36 -11.56 -13.70
CA ASN A 350 -15.61 -10.55 -14.46
C ASN A 350 -14.86 -9.63 -13.47
N ILE A 351 -13.88 -10.19 -12.75
CA ILE A 351 -12.82 -9.43 -12.10
C ILE A 351 -12.14 -8.67 -13.25
N PRO A 352 -11.89 -7.35 -13.12
CA PRO A 352 -11.14 -6.60 -14.11
C PRO A 352 -9.88 -7.39 -14.44
N LYS A 353 -9.83 -7.95 -15.65
CA LYS A 353 -8.68 -8.73 -16.09
C LYS A 353 -7.50 -7.79 -16.01
N PHE A 354 -6.57 -8.11 -15.12
CA PHE A 354 -5.34 -7.36 -15.02
C PHE A 354 -4.50 -7.72 -16.25
N ASN A 355 -4.58 -6.89 -17.29
CA ASN A 355 -3.82 -7.10 -18.50
C ASN A 355 -2.42 -6.51 -18.28
N VAL A 356 -1.49 -7.36 -17.86
CA VAL A 356 -0.10 -6.98 -17.50
C VAL A 356 0.61 -6.23 -18.63
N HIS A 357 0.14 -6.40 -19.88
CA HIS A 357 0.76 -5.82 -21.08
C HIS A 357 0.23 -4.44 -21.50
N SER A 358 -0.69 -3.81 -20.77
CA SER A 358 -1.23 -2.53 -21.22
C SER A 358 -0.33 -1.36 -20.80
N SER A 359 0.50 -0.89 -21.74
CA SER A 359 1.17 0.42 -21.74
C SER A 359 0.19 1.63 -21.75
N SER A 360 -1.11 1.39 -21.55
CA SER A 360 -2.19 2.37 -21.64
C SER A 360 -2.30 3.35 -20.46
N PHE A 361 -1.37 3.30 -19.49
CA PHE A 361 -1.32 4.29 -18.41
C PHE A 361 -0.78 5.67 -18.85
N SER A 362 -0.23 5.80 -20.06
CA SER A 362 0.25 7.08 -20.60
C SER A 362 -0.86 8.07 -21.01
N LYS A 363 -2.13 7.63 -21.10
CA LYS A 363 -3.25 8.49 -21.56
C LYS A 363 -3.90 9.38 -20.49
N PHE A 364 -3.37 9.39 -19.26
CA PHE A 364 -3.95 10.19 -18.15
C PHE A 364 -3.02 11.28 -17.60
N SER A 365 -1.84 11.54 -18.19
CA SER A 365 -0.86 12.51 -17.65
C SER A 365 -0.74 13.83 -18.42
N SER A 366 -1.69 14.19 -19.31
CA SER A 366 -1.61 15.40 -20.13
C SER A 366 -2.63 16.48 -19.77
N VAL A 367 -2.97 16.63 -18.49
CA VAL A 367 -3.71 17.81 -18.02
C VAL A 367 -3.10 18.22 -16.68
N LEU A 368 -2.65 19.49 -16.62
CA LEU A 368 -1.94 20.20 -15.54
C LEU A 368 -0.40 20.19 -15.68
N VAL A 369 0.07 21.04 -16.59
CA VAL A 369 1.09 22.06 -16.28
C VAL A 369 0.34 23.29 -15.80
#